data_AF-A0A0C2H5W2-F1
#
_entry.id   AF-A0A0C2H5W2-F1
#
_cell.length_a   1.000
_cell.length_b   1.000
_cell.length_c   1.000
_cell.angle_alpha   90.00
_cell.angle_beta   90.00
_cell.angle_gamma   90.00
#
_symmetry.space_group_name_H-M   'P 1'
#
loop_
_entity.id
_entity.type
_entity.pdbx_description
1 polymer ?
#
loop_
_entity_poly.entity_id
_entity_poly.type
_entity_poly.pdbx_seq_one_letter_code
_entity_poly.pdbx_strand_id
1 'polypeptide(L)'
;MAPERPQPTASCRDRLLYRHDVPRSVKCITVERRCFMDSTPKLLVTCDEEKDKIFQDRIANVQHERTLSKQSQNASVVLDIENVDSSDVACVCYTSGTTGLPKGAMLTHGSLSSNAEALIQAWRFTENDK
;
A
#
# COMPACT_ATOMS: atom_id res chain seq x y z
N MET A 1 14.23 -44.78 -8.72
CA MET A 1 13.43 -44.61 -7.50
C MET A 1 13.95 -43.35 -6.80
N ALA A 2 13.30 -42.20 -7.03
CA ALA A 2 13.73 -40.94 -6.43
C ALA A 2 13.18 -40.84 -4.99
N PRO A 3 13.94 -40.30 -4.02
CA PRO A 3 13.47 -40.21 -2.64
C PRO A 3 12.33 -39.20 -2.53
N GLU A 4 11.29 -39.56 -1.79
CA GLU A 4 10.13 -38.71 -1.53
C GLU A 4 10.52 -37.42 -0.81
N ARG A 5 9.96 -36.29 -1.26
CA ARG A 5 10.14 -35.00 -0.61
C ARG A 5 9.33 -34.96 0.70
N PRO A 6 9.91 -34.52 1.83
CA PRO A 6 9.15 -34.41 3.08
C PRO A 6 8.08 -33.32 2.96
N GLN A 7 6.85 -33.65 3.32
CA GLN A 7 5.73 -32.70 3.45
C GLN A 7 5.97 -31.83 4.69
N PRO A 8 5.87 -30.48 4.60
CA PRO A 8 6.08 -29.63 5.77
C PRO A 8 4.87 -29.72 6.71
N THR A 9 5.11 -30.22 7.92
CA THR A 9 4.14 -30.23 9.01
C THR A 9 3.98 -28.82 9.57
N ALA A 10 2.72 -28.44 9.80
CA ALA A 10 2.33 -27.14 10.31
C ALA A 10 2.84 -26.91 11.73
N SER A 11 3.88 -26.09 11.88
CA SER A 11 4.19 -25.34 13.11
C SER A 11 5.37 -24.41 12.84
N CYS A 12 5.14 -23.31 12.12
CA CYS A 12 6.12 -22.24 11.96
C CYS A 12 5.76 -21.11 12.94
N ARG A 13 5.96 -21.38 14.24
CA ARG A 13 6.25 -20.32 15.22
C ARG A 13 7.77 -20.12 15.17
N ASP A 14 8.17 -18.85 15.01
CA ASP A 14 9.52 -18.33 15.14
C ASP A 14 10.53 -18.65 14.03
N ARG A 15 10.64 -17.76 13.03
CA ARG A 15 11.91 -17.08 12.63
C ARG A 15 11.80 -16.23 11.35
N LEU A 16 12.29 -14.98 11.49
CA LEU A 16 13.03 -14.17 10.48
C LEU A 16 12.21 -13.66 9.27
N LEU A 17 12.25 -12.42 8.80
CA LEU A 17 12.99 -11.18 9.08
C LEU A 17 12.16 -10.10 8.37
N TYR A 18 11.55 -9.13 9.04
CA TYR A 18 11.31 -7.82 8.42
C TYR A 18 11.48 -6.76 9.49
N ARG A 19 12.54 -5.96 9.30
CA ARG A 19 12.89 -4.85 10.18
C ARG A 19 11.73 -3.86 10.22
N HIS A 20 11.40 -3.45 11.43
CA HIS A 20 10.80 -2.16 11.74
C HIS A 20 11.59 -1.05 11.02
N ASP A 21 11.10 -0.57 9.88
CA ASP A 21 11.28 0.81 9.41
C ASP A 21 10.55 0.97 8.07
N VAL A 22 9.25 1.21 8.14
CA VAL A 22 8.56 1.88 7.04
C VAL A 22 8.85 3.38 7.21
N PRO A 23 9.45 4.07 6.22
CA PRO A 23 9.74 5.49 6.33
C PRO A 23 8.51 6.32 6.69
N ARG A 24 8.70 7.38 7.48
CA ARG A 24 7.63 8.27 7.96
C ARG A 24 6.81 8.95 6.84
N SER A 25 7.21 8.82 5.58
CA SER A 25 6.64 9.49 4.41
C SER A 25 5.68 8.62 3.58
N VAL A 26 5.45 7.34 3.90
CA VAL A 26 4.51 6.51 3.13
C VAL A 26 3.07 7.00 3.33
N LYS A 27 2.51 7.64 2.29
CA LYS A 27 1.19 8.28 2.31
C LYS A 27 0.05 7.45 1.71
N CYS A 28 0.35 6.35 1.02
CA CYS A 28 -0.70 5.48 0.45
C CYS A 28 -0.34 3.99 0.55
N ILE A 29 -1.17 3.23 1.25
CA ILE A 29 -1.19 1.77 1.21
C ILE A 29 -2.51 1.37 0.58
N THR A 30 -2.47 0.72 -0.58
CA THR A 30 -3.66 0.09 -1.18
C THR A 30 -3.77 -1.30 -0.58
N VAL A 31 -4.89 -1.60 0.08
CA VAL A 31 -4.94 -2.72 1.01
C VAL A 31 -5.83 -3.86 0.55
N GLU A 32 -5.24 -5.05 0.43
CA GLU A 32 -5.94 -6.33 0.59
C GLU A 32 -5.90 -6.72 2.08
N ARG A 33 -6.96 -7.30 2.65
CA ARG A 33 -7.14 -7.44 4.12
C ARG A 33 -5.99 -8.11 4.91
N ARG A 34 -5.12 -8.87 4.26
CA ARG A 34 -3.96 -9.55 4.89
C ARG A 34 -2.69 -8.71 4.95
N CYS A 35 -2.63 -7.57 4.27
CA CYS A 35 -1.45 -6.73 4.15
C CYS A 35 -1.18 -5.85 5.38
N PHE A 36 -2.18 -5.73 6.25
CA PHE A 36 -2.08 -4.97 7.50
C PHE A 36 -1.24 -5.65 8.59
N MET A 37 -0.70 -6.86 8.37
CA MET A 37 0.17 -7.48 9.37
C MET A 37 1.56 -6.82 9.41
N ASP A 38 2.03 -6.30 8.27
CA ASP A 38 3.39 -5.81 8.12
C ASP A 38 3.51 -4.28 8.07
N SER A 39 2.39 -3.56 8.19
CA SER A 39 2.36 -2.10 8.13
C SER A 39 1.65 -1.48 9.34
N THR A 40 2.05 -0.26 9.70
CA THR A 40 1.46 0.53 10.79
C THR A 40 0.90 1.86 10.24
N PRO A 41 -0.15 1.82 9.40
CA PRO A 41 -0.74 3.03 8.86
C PRO A 41 -1.33 3.90 9.96
N LYS A 42 -1.17 5.22 9.82
CA LYS A 42 -1.79 6.20 10.72
C LYS A 42 -3.25 6.51 10.36
N LEU A 43 -3.63 6.26 9.11
CA LEU A 43 -4.96 6.49 8.56
C LEU A 43 -5.32 5.31 7.66
N LEU A 44 -6.54 4.80 7.81
CA LEU A 44 -7.18 3.89 6.88
C LEU A 44 -8.37 4.59 6.23
N VAL A 45 -8.41 4.60 4.90
CA VAL A 45 -9.60 4.98 4.15
C VAL A 45 -10.30 3.71 3.65
N THR A 46 -11.57 3.52 3.99
CA THR A 46 -12.36 2.34 3.62
C THR A 46 -13.59 2.69 2.78
N CYS A 47 -14.05 1.74 1.97
CA CYS A 47 -15.31 1.78 1.24
C CYS A 47 -16.42 0.95 1.90
N ASP A 48 -16.09 0.13 2.91
CA ASP A 48 -16.99 -0.81 3.56
C ASP A 48 -16.64 -0.94 5.05
N GLU A 49 -17.25 -0.08 5.87
CA GLU A 49 -17.00 -0.01 7.31
C GLU A 49 -17.28 -1.34 8.01
N GLU A 50 -18.30 -2.09 7.58
CA GLU A 50 -18.69 -3.37 8.17
C GLU A 50 -17.63 -4.45 7.95
N LYS A 51 -17.12 -4.56 6.71
CA LYS A 51 -16.08 -5.53 6.37
C LYS A 51 -14.74 -5.20 7.01
N ASP A 52 -14.46 -3.92 7.22
CA ASP A 52 -13.18 -3.41 7.70
C ASP A 52 -13.18 -3.06 9.20
N LYS A 53 -14.27 -3.36 9.93
CA LYS A 53 -14.33 -3.20 11.41
C LYS A 53 -13.16 -3.84 12.13
N ILE A 54 -12.64 -4.94 11.59
CA ILE A 54 -11.47 -5.67 12.10
C ILE A 54 -10.21 -4.80 12.24
N PHE A 55 -10.15 -3.65 11.57
CA PHE A 55 -9.02 -2.71 11.64
C PHE A 55 -9.23 -1.55 12.62
N GLN A 56 -10.46 -1.34 13.12
CA GLN A 56 -10.77 -0.24 14.05
C GLN A 56 -10.01 -0.38 15.37
N ASP A 57 -9.77 -1.61 15.83
CA ASP A 57 -8.99 -1.86 17.05
C ASP A 57 -7.48 -1.64 16.87
N ARG A 58 -7.00 -1.56 15.63
CA ARG A 58 -5.55 -1.48 15.30
C ARG A 58 -5.13 -0.11 14.78
N ILE A 59 -6.04 0.64 14.17
CA ILE A 59 -5.76 1.91 13.52
C ILE A 59 -6.66 2.96 14.16
N ALA A 60 -6.05 3.94 14.85
CA ALA A 60 -6.79 4.96 15.56
C ALA A 60 -7.67 5.85 14.65
N ASN A 61 -7.32 5.95 13.36
CA ASN A 61 -8.03 6.79 12.41
C ASN A 61 -8.50 5.97 11.21
N VAL A 62 -9.75 5.52 11.25
CA VAL A 62 -10.42 4.85 10.13
C VAL A 62 -11.50 5.80 9.60
N GLN A 63 -11.47 6.10 8.30
CA GLN A 63 -12.39 7.03 7.66
C GLN A 63 -13.07 6.37 6.45
N HIS A 64 -14.36 6.59 6.28
CA HIS A 64 -15.05 6.16 5.07
C HIS A 64 -14.79 7.14 3.92
N GLU A 65 -14.44 6.61 2.74
CA GLU A 65 -14.19 7.40 1.53
C GLU A 65 -15.32 8.39 1.18
N ARG A 66 -16.59 8.01 1.41
CA ARG A 66 -17.75 8.88 1.12
C ARG A 66 -17.83 10.06 2.07
N THR A 67 -17.44 9.84 3.33
CA THR A 67 -17.38 10.91 4.34
C THR A 67 -16.26 11.88 4.00
N LEU A 68 -15.07 11.37 3.67
CA LEU A 68 -13.95 12.21 3.23
C LEU A 68 -14.29 13.00 1.96
N SER A 69 -14.94 12.38 0.98
CA SER A 69 -15.37 13.04 -0.25
C SER A 69 -16.36 14.19 0.00
N LYS A 70 -17.31 14.02 0.93
CA LYS A 70 -18.23 15.11 1.33
C LYS A 70 -17.50 16.24 2.05
N GLN A 71 -16.53 15.90 2.91
CA GLN A 71 -15.76 16.89 3.65
C GLN A 71 -14.84 17.69 2.72
N SER A 72 -14.23 17.04 1.72
CA SER A 72 -13.33 17.72 0.79
C SER A 72 -14.02 18.78 -0.05
N GLN A 73 -15.34 18.66 -0.29
CA GLN A 73 -16.11 19.67 -1.03
C GLN A 73 -16.18 21.03 -0.32
N ASN A 74 -16.05 21.03 1.01
CA ASN A 74 -16.09 22.24 1.84
C ASN A 74 -14.71 22.61 2.42
N ALA A 75 -13.68 21.83 2.11
CA ALA A 75 -12.33 22.09 2.59
C ALA A 75 -11.67 23.19 1.76
N SER A 76 -10.97 24.10 2.43
CA SER A 76 -10.08 25.02 1.73
C SER A 76 -8.95 24.24 1.05
N VAL A 77 -8.63 24.58 -0.19
CA VAL A 77 -7.52 23.96 -0.92
C VAL A 77 -6.22 24.34 -0.23
N VAL A 78 -5.46 23.33 0.19
CA VAL A 78 -4.09 23.48 0.69
C VAL A 78 -3.15 23.12 -0.45
N LEU A 79 -2.32 24.07 -0.86
CA LEU A 79 -1.31 23.89 -1.91
C LEU A 79 0.09 23.65 -1.35
N ASP A 80 0.21 23.56 -0.02
CA ASP A 80 1.47 23.19 0.62
C ASP A 80 1.81 21.75 0.25
N ILE A 81 2.96 21.59 -0.42
CA ILE A 81 3.49 20.30 -0.82
C ILE A 81 4.68 20.00 0.09
N GLU A 82 4.66 18.84 0.73
CA GLU A 82 5.80 18.35 1.48
C GLU A 82 7.00 18.12 0.56
N ASN A 83 8.19 18.53 1.01
CA ASN A 83 9.41 18.23 0.29
C ASN A 83 9.73 16.74 0.42
N VAL A 84 9.75 16.02 -0.70
CA VAL A 84 10.02 14.57 -0.77
C VAL A 84 11.20 14.31 -1.70
N ASP A 85 12.04 13.35 -1.33
CA ASP A 85 13.14 12.91 -2.18
C ASP A 85 12.67 11.82 -3.17
N SER A 86 13.33 11.74 -4.33
CA SER A 86 13.08 10.69 -5.33
C SER A 86 13.25 9.26 -4.77
N SER A 87 14.07 9.09 -3.73
CA SER A 87 14.31 7.83 -3.05
C SER A 87 13.30 7.52 -1.94
N ASP A 88 12.46 8.49 -1.55
CA ASP A 88 11.40 8.26 -0.58
C ASP A 88 10.33 7.31 -1.13
N VAL A 89 9.83 6.42 -0.27
CA VAL A 89 8.75 5.49 -0.61
C VAL A 89 7.44 6.27 -0.73
N ALA A 90 6.86 6.26 -1.93
CA ALA A 90 5.60 6.93 -2.24
C ALA A 90 4.39 6.03 -1.93
N CYS A 91 4.47 4.74 -2.29
CA CYS A 91 3.41 3.78 -2.04
C CYS A 91 3.93 2.36 -1.83
N VAL A 92 3.11 1.53 -1.18
CA VAL A 92 3.33 0.09 -1.08
C VAL A 92 2.16 -0.63 -1.72
N CYS A 93 2.43 -1.33 -2.82
CA CYS A 93 1.43 -2.11 -3.54
C CYS A 93 1.51 -3.56 -3.08
N TYR A 94 0.42 -4.09 -2.54
CA TYR A 94 0.37 -5.48 -2.14
C TYR A 94 -0.20 -6.37 -3.24
N THR A 95 0.33 -7.59 -3.33
CA THR A 95 -0.15 -8.64 -4.22
C THR A 95 -0.47 -9.89 -3.41
N SER A 96 -1.47 -10.66 -3.84
CA SER A 96 -2.02 -11.79 -3.09
C SER A 96 -1.02 -12.92 -2.77
N GLY A 97 0.12 -12.99 -3.48
CA GLY A 97 1.23 -13.89 -3.21
C GLY A 97 0.89 -15.38 -3.39
N THR A 98 1.58 -16.08 -4.29
CA THR A 98 1.33 -17.51 -4.56
C THR A 98 1.66 -18.44 -3.39
N THR A 99 2.45 -17.96 -2.42
CA THR A 99 2.88 -18.69 -1.21
C THR A 99 1.97 -18.46 0.00
N GLY A 100 0.82 -17.80 -0.18
CA GLY A 100 -0.23 -17.64 0.83
C GLY A 100 -0.19 -16.35 1.68
N LEU A 101 0.96 -15.68 1.72
CA LEU A 101 1.12 -14.36 2.36
C LEU A 101 1.25 -13.26 1.30
N PRO A 102 0.52 -12.14 1.42
CA PRO A 102 0.70 -11.01 0.53
C PRO A 102 2.10 -10.43 0.60
N LYS A 103 2.62 -9.97 -0.54
CA LYS A 103 3.92 -9.30 -0.63
C LYS A 103 3.72 -7.82 -0.95
N GLY A 104 4.32 -6.95 -0.15
CA GLY A 104 4.33 -5.50 -0.39
C GLY A 104 5.51 -5.09 -1.27
N ALA A 105 5.24 -4.55 -2.44
CA ALA A 105 6.23 -3.90 -3.29
C ALA A 105 6.32 -2.41 -2.90
N MET A 106 7.46 -2.00 -2.36
CA MET A 106 7.73 -0.58 -2.07
C MET A 106 8.10 0.14 -3.37
N LEU A 107 7.38 1.20 -3.69
CA LEU A 107 7.60 2.04 -4.87
C LEU A 107 8.00 3.44 -4.41
N THR A 108 9.15 3.92 -4.88
CA THR A 108 9.64 5.26 -4.59
C THR A 108 9.04 6.29 -5.55
N HIS A 109 9.08 7.57 -5.17
CA HIS A 109 8.70 8.67 -6.05
C HIS A 109 9.44 8.60 -7.40
N GLY A 110 10.76 8.40 -7.38
CA GLY A 110 11.57 8.30 -8.60
C GLY A 110 11.18 7.11 -9.47
N SER A 111 10.85 5.96 -8.88
CA SER A 111 10.41 4.78 -9.65
C SER A 111 9.08 5.01 -10.38
N LEU A 112 8.14 5.71 -9.73
CA LEU A 112 6.85 6.06 -10.33
C LEU A 112 7.02 7.10 -11.44
N SER A 113 7.80 8.15 -11.21
CA SER A 113 8.09 9.18 -12.20
C SER A 113 8.78 8.60 -13.44
N SER A 114 9.80 7.76 -13.25
CA SER A 114 10.50 7.10 -14.37
C SER A 114 9.56 6.21 -15.19
N ASN A 115 8.68 5.46 -14.54
CA ASN A 115 7.68 4.65 -15.24
C ASN A 115 6.66 5.53 -16.00
N ALA A 116 6.19 6.63 -15.41
CA ALA A 116 5.26 7.55 -16.07
C ALA A 116 5.88 8.18 -17.33
N GLU A 117 7.14 8.63 -17.26
CA GLU A 117 7.88 9.16 -18.41
C GLU A 117 8.02 8.12 -19.53
N ALA A 118 8.37 6.88 -19.18
CA ALA A 118 8.49 5.80 -20.15
C ALA A 118 7.14 5.52 -20.85
N LEU A 119 6.02 5.54 -20.11
CA LEU A 119 4.69 5.35 -20.67
C LEU A 119 4.27 6.50 -21.59
N ILE A 120 4.54 7.75 -21.21
CA ILE A 120 4.28 8.91 -22.07
C ILE A 120 5.04 8.77 -23.40
N GLN A 121 6.31 8.35 -23.37
CA GLN A 121 7.10 8.15 -24.58
C GLN A 121 6.59 6.99 -25.44
N ALA A 122 6.27 5.86 -24.82
CA ALA A 122 5.86 4.64 -25.52
C ALA A 122 4.48 4.77 -26.14
N TRP A 123 3.51 5.33 -25.40
CA TRP A 123 2.11 5.42 -25.80
C TRP A 123 1.74 6.76 -26.42
N ARG A 124 2.62 7.76 -26.31
CA ARG A 124 2.45 9.11 -26.87
C ARG A 124 1.16 9.77 -26.38
N PHE A 125 0.92 9.69 -25.07
CA PHE A 125 -0.19 10.37 -24.45
C PHE A 125 -0.17 11.87 -24.78
N THR A 126 -1.34 12.38 -25.10
CA THR A 126 -1.61 13.78 -25.38
C THR A 126 -2.69 14.29 -24.43
N GLU A 127 -2.87 15.61 -24.39
CA GLU A 127 -3.96 16.25 -23.66
C GLU A 127 -5.37 15.88 -24.15
N ASN A 128 -5.49 15.18 -25.29
CA ASN A 128 -6.75 14.76 -25.86
C ASN A 128 -7.18 13.34 -25.45
N ASP A 129 -6.31 12.58 -24.78
CA ASP A 129 -6.61 11.22 -24.28
C ASP A 129 -7.48 11.27 -23.00
N LYS A 130 -8.40 10.30 -22.83
CA LYS A 130 -9.39 10.23 -21.74
C LYS A 130 -9.43 8.88 -21.06
#